data_AF-A0A8T1TSK7-F1
#
_entry.id   AF-A0A8T1TSK7-F1
#
_cell.length_a   1.000
_cell.length_b   1.000
_cell.length_c   1.000
_cell.angle_alpha   90.00
_cell.angle_beta   90.00
_cell.angle_gamma   90.00
#
_symmetry.space_group_name_H-M   'P 1'
#
loop_
_entity.id
_entity.type
_entity.pdbx_description
1 polymer ?
#
loop_
_entity_poly.entity_id
_entity_poly.type
_entity_poly.pdbx_seq_one_letter_code
_entity_poly.pdbx_strand_id
1 'polypeptide(L)'
;MASKLPSSSSSSVPVLPPRYSSRLFRSSFATCFSVVGAVRSELWGCAFVALVVLLTSLNYWRNPVKGWRRTADMTAVFGAALYHAYCCVAVCQDPLVQVMYALVVANSGYCYMQARKAPNQNASSAWHCGLHLLGNAANMLLYLGI
;
A
#
# COMPACT_ATOMS: atom_id res chain seq x y z
N MET A 1 -42.58 30.42 -7.34
CA MET A 1 -41.28 30.16 -6.69
C MET A 1 -41.29 28.73 -6.16
N ALA A 2 -40.69 27.78 -6.88
CA ALA A 2 -40.55 26.41 -6.41
C ALA A 2 -39.21 26.27 -5.66
N SER A 3 -39.28 26.00 -4.36
CA SER A 3 -38.13 25.75 -3.50
C SER A 3 -37.43 24.44 -3.93
N LYS A 4 -36.17 24.54 -4.37
CA LYS A 4 -35.29 23.37 -4.50
C LYS A 4 -35.05 22.79 -3.11
N LEU A 5 -35.60 21.61 -2.85
CA LEU A 5 -35.21 20.80 -1.70
C LEU A 5 -33.72 20.44 -1.82
N PRO A 6 -32.95 20.51 -0.72
CA PRO A 6 -31.54 20.18 -0.73
C PRO A 6 -31.37 18.69 -1.06
N SER A 7 -30.52 18.39 -2.04
CA SER A 7 -30.13 17.02 -2.37
C SER A 7 -29.51 16.36 -1.14
N SER A 8 -30.19 15.35 -0.61
CA SER A 8 -29.66 14.49 0.45
C SER A 8 -28.28 13.98 0.04
N SER A 9 -27.24 14.37 0.77
CA SER A 9 -25.92 13.80 0.63
C SER A 9 -26.02 12.31 0.95
N SER A 10 -26.06 11.46 -0.08
CA SER A 10 -26.03 10.02 0.07
C SER A 10 -24.70 9.66 0.72
N SER A 11 -24.72 9.35 2.02
CA SER A 11 -23.54 8.86 2.73
C SER A 11 -23.09 7.56 2.05
N SER A 12 -22.01 7.63 1.28
CA SER A 12 -21.48 6.48 0.56
C SER A 12 -21.13 5.37 1.55
N VAL A 13 -21.73 4.20 1.38
CA VAL A 13 -21.55 3.04 2.28
C VAL A 13 -20.08 2.59 2.28
N PRO A 14 -19.44 2.46 3.45
CA PRO A 14 -18.07 1.96 3.56
C PRO A 14 -17.90 0.54 2.99
N VAL A 15 -16.75 0.28 2.38
CA VAL A 15 -16.38 -1.02 1.79
C VAL A 15 -16.07 -2.06 2.86
N LEU A 16 -15.65 -1.63 4.05
CA LEU A 16 -15.33 -2.48 5.19
C LEU A 16 -15.94 -1.92 6.48
N PRO A 17 -16.39 -2.80 7.40
CA PRO A 17 -16.69 -2.43 8.77
C PRO A 17 -15.52 -1.71 9.46
N PRO A 18 -15.80 -0.76 10.38
CA PRO A 18 -14.78 0.07 11.05
C PRO A 18 -13.63 -0.72 11.68
N ARG A 19 -13.91 -1.92 12.22
CA ARG A 19 -12.89 -2.77 12.84
C ARG A 19 -11.80 -3.18 11.84
N TYR A 20 -12.19 -3.57 10.63
CA TYR A 20 -11.25 -4.07 9.63
C TYR A 20 -10.57 -2.92 8.88
N SER A 21 -11.28 -1.83 8.59
CA SER A 21 -10.66 -0.63 8.01
C SER A 21 -9.65 0.02 8.97
N SER A 22 -9.94 0.07 10.28
CA SER A 22 -8.99 0.58 11.28
C SER A 22 -7.73 -0.27 11.36
N ARG A 23 -7.84 -1.60 11.16
CA ARG A 23 -6.68 -2.49 11.09
C ARG A 23 -5.80 -2.13 9.89
N LEU A 24 -6.41 -1.90 8.72
CA LEU A 24 -5.68 -1.53 7.51
C LEU A 24 -5.07 -0.14 7.60
N PHE A 25 -5.80 0.83 8.16
CA PHE A 25 -5.29 2.16 8.45
C PHE A 25 -4.04 2.11 9.34
N ARG A 26 -4.08 1.32 10.42
CA ARG A 26 -2.93 1.14 11.32
C ARG A 26 -1.76 0.44 10.63
N SER A 27 -2.01 -0.61 9.86
CA SER A 27 -0.93 -1.33 9.18
C SER A 27 -0.31 -0.52 8.04
N SER A 28 -1.00 0.47 7.46
CA SER A 28 -0.39 1.41 6.50
C SER A 28 0.78 2.21 7.09
N PHE A 29 0.83 2.43 8.42
CA PHE A 29 1.99 3.05 9.06
C PHE A 29 3.27 2.20 8.97
N ALA A 30 3.20 0.93 8.59
CA ALA A 30 4.41 0.15 8.27
C ALA A 30 5.22 0.80 7.13
N THR A 31 4.58 1.58 6.25
CA THR A 31 5.27 2.32 5.18
C THR A 31 6.15 3.46 5.70
N CYS A 32 5.97 3.91 6.95
CA CYS A 32 6.93 4.81 7.61
C CYS A 32 8.33 4.20 7.64
N PHE A 33 8.48 2.88 7.80
CA PHE A 33 9.79 2.23 7.78
C PHE A 33 10.46 2.40 6.41
N SER A 34 9.73 2.19 5.31
CA SER A 34 10.27 2.40 3.96
C SER A 34 10.62 3.86 3.71
N VAL A 35 9.79 4.82 4.14
CA VAL A 35 10.11 6.25 4.01
C VAL A 35 11.39 6.60 4.77
N VAL A 36 11.48 6.22 6.04
CA VAL A 36 12.65 6.52 6.88
C VAL A 36 13.90 5.79 6.39
N GLY A 37 13.76 4.53 5.98
CA GLY A 37 14.85 3.72 5.41
C GLY A 37 15.41 4.36 4.14
N ALA A 38 14.54 4.71 3.20
CA ALA A 38 14.95 5.36 1.96
C ALA A 38 15.62 6.73 2.21
N VAL A 39 15.09 7.55 3.12
CA VAL A 39 15.71 8.83 3.49
C VAL A 39 17.09 8.62 4.11
N ARG A 40 17.24 7.63 4.99
CA ARG A 40 18.54 7.31 5.61
C ARG A 40 19.59 6.83 4.62
N SER A 41 19.16 6.13 3.58
CA SER A 41 20.02 5.68 2.48
C SER A 41 20.14 6.70 1.35
N GLU A 42 19.63 7.94 1.52
CA GLU A 42 19.63 9.01 0.52
C GLU A 42 18.92 8.64 -0.81
N LEU A 43 18.03 7.64 -0.78
CA LEU A 43 17.25 7.15 -1.91
C LEU A 43 15.97 7.99 -2.09
N TRP A 44 16.14 9.26 -2.48
CA TRP A 44 15.05 10.24 -2.52
C TRP A 44 13.86 9.84 -3.40
N GLY A 45 14.10 9.18 -4.53
CA GLY A 45 13.03 8.67 -5.40
C GLY A 45 12.20 7.59 -4.70
N CYS A 46 12.85 6.64 -4.03
CA CYS A 46 12.20 5.61 -3.22
C CYS A 46 11.41 6.22 -2.05
N ALA A 47 12.02 7.20 -1.36
CA ALA A 47 11.38 7.92 -0.26
C ALA A 47 10.11 8.65 -0.73
N PHE A 48 10.17 9.32 -1.87
CA PHE A 48 9.04 10.03 -2.46
C PHE A 48 7.88 9.08 -2.79
N VAL A 49 8.13 8.00 -3.54
CA VAL A 49 7.04 7.09 -3.92
C VAL A 49 6.46 6.35 -2.70
N ALA A 50 7.29 6.00 -1.70
CA ALA A 50 6.83 5.40 -0.45
C ALA A 50 5.97 6.39 0.37
N LEU A 51 6.36 7.67 0.41
CA LEU A 51 5.58 8.72 1.09
C LEU A 51 4.22 8.92 0.40
N VAL A 52 4.19 8.94 -0.93
CA VAL A 52 2.94 9.03 -1.69
C VAL A 52 2.02 7.86 -1.35
N VAL A 53 2.53 6.62 -1.33
CA VAL A 53 1.77 5.43 -0.90
C VAL A 53 1.22 5.58 0.51
N LEU A 54 2.06 5.99 1.48
CA LEU A 54 1.63 6.19 2.86
C LEU A 54 0.46 7.19 2.94
N LEU A 55 0.60 8.35 2.29
CA LEU A 55 -0.41 9.40 2.32
C LEU A 55 -1.71 8.97 1.65
N THR A 56 -1.65 8.31 0.49
CA THR A 56 -2.85 7.83 -0.20
C THR A 56 -3.54 6.72 0.57
N SER A 57 -2.78 5.80 1.15
CA SER A 57 -3.31 4.69 1.95
C SER A 57 -4.00 5.19 3.22
N LEU A 58 -3.38 6.09 3.98
CA LEU A 58 -4.02 6.69 5.15
C LEU A 58 -5.27 7.49 4.77
N ASN A 59 -5.21 8.25 3.67
CA ASN A 59 -6.34 9.04 3.18
C ASN A 59 -7.52 8.16 2.71
N TYR A 60 -7.25 6.97 2.16
CA TYR A 60 -8.28 6.02 1.78
C TYR A 60 -8.83 5.27 3.01
N TRP A 61 -7.97 4.62 3.79
CA TRP A 61 -8.38 3.72 4.88
C TRP A 61 -9.05 4.41 6.07
N ARG A 62 -8.89 5.73 6.25
CA ARG A 62 -9.65 6.50 7.26
C ARG A 62 -11.17 6.44 7.04
N ASN A 63 -11.60 6.32 5.78
CA ASN A 63 -13.01 6.19 5.41
C ASN A 63 -13.10 5.50 4.04
N PRO A 64 -13.01 4.16 3.98
CA PRO A 64 -12.86 3.43 2.73
C PRO A 64 -14.20 3.31 2.02
N VAL A 65 -14.44 4.20 1.06
CA VAL A 65 -15.62 4.20 0.19
C VAL A 65 -15.15 4.04 -1.25
N LYS A 66 -15.98 3.45 -2.11
CA LYS A 66 -15.67 3.39 -3.55
C LYS A 66 -15.56 4.83 -4.08
N GLY A 67 -14.52 5.12 -4.85
CA GLY A 67 -14.30 6.45 -5.42
C GLY A 67 -12.83 6.76 -5.68
N TRP A 68 -12.54 8.01 -5.98
CA TRP A 68 -11.22 8.47 -6.43
C TRP A 68 -10.10 8.22 -5.40
N ARG A 69 -10.39 8.27 -4.08
CA ARG A 69 -9.39 7.99 -3.03
C ARG A 69 -8.83 6.58 -3.14
N ARG A 70 -9.70 5.61 -3.46
CA ARG A 70 -9.30 4.23 -3.72
C ARG A 70 -8.43 4.14 -4.97
N THR A 71 -8.84 4.82 -6.04
CA THR A 71 -8.07 4.82 -7.30
C THR A 71 -6.69 5.40 -7.08
N ALA A 72 -6.58 6.56 -6.40
CA ALA A 72 -5.31 7.18 -6.08
C ALA A 72 -4.39 6.26 -5.26
N ASP A 73 -4.93 5.59 -4.24
CA ASP A 73 -4.17 4.62 -3.44
C ASP A 73 -3.67 3.43 -4.26
N MET A 74 -4.54 2.81 -5.07
CA MET A 74 -4.15 1.69 -5.93
C MET A 74 -3.12 2.11 -6.99
N THR A 75 -3.27 3.30 -7.58
CA THR A 75 -2.31 3.86 -8.55
C THR A 75 -0.96 4.14 -7.89
N ALA A 76 -0.94 4.72 -6.68
CA ALA A 76 0.27 4.97 -5.93
C ALA A 76 1.02 3.68 -5.60
N VAL A 77 0.32 2.66 -5.09
CA VAL A 77 0.91 1.35 -4.77
C VAL A 77 1.48 0.68 -6.02
N PHE A 78 0.73 0.68 -7.13
CA PHE A 78 1.20 0.09 -8.38
C PHE A 78 2.42 0.84 -8.96
N GLY A 79 2.37 2.18 -8.97
CA GLY A 79 3.49 3.00 -9.43
C GLY A 79 4.74 2.82 -8.57
N ALA A 80 4.60 2.78 -7.24
CA ALA A 80 5.70 2.51 -6.33
C ALA A 80 6.28 1.10 -6.54
N ALA A 81 5.45 0.08 -6.75
CA ALA A 81 5.90 -1.27 -7.05
C ALA A 81 6.71 -1.34 -8.36
N LEU A 82 6.25 -0.66 -9.42
CA LEU A 82 6.99 -0.56 -10.68
C LEU A 82 8.33 0.17 -10.51
N TYR A 83 8.34 1.28 -9.77
CA TYR A 83 9.56 2.03 -9.51
C TYR A 83 10.60 1.20 -8.73
N HIS A 84 10.19 0.51 -7.67
CA HIS A 84 11.09 -0.36 -6.92
C HIS A 84 11.53 -1.59 -7.75
N ALA A 85 10.66 -2.15 -8.61
CA ALA A 85 11.06 -3.20 -9.53
C ALA A 85 12.10 -2.71 -10.54
N TYR A 86 11.95 -1.49 -11.08
CA TYR A 86 12.97 -0.85 -11.90
C TYR A 86 14.29 -0.70 -11.12
N CYS A 87 14.25 -0.18 -9.90
CA CYS A 87 15.46 -0.05 -9.07
C CYS A 87 16.13 -1.41 -8.80
N CYS A 88 15.35 -2.47 -8.56
CA CYS A 88 15.87 -3.83 -8.41
C CYS A 88 16.60 -4.33 -9.65
N VAL A 89 16.10 -4.06 -10.85
CA VAL A 89 16.68 -4.58 -12.10
C VAL A 89 17.83 -3.71 -12.61
N ALA A 90 17.70 -2.38 -12.49
CA ALA A 90 18.59 -1.43 -13.15
C ALA A 90 19.60 -0.76 -12.22
N VAL A 91 19.36 -0.74 -10.91
CA VAL A 91 20.18 0.03 -9.96
C VAL A 91 20.83 -0.87 -8.90
N CYS A 92 20.12 -1.87 -8.39
CA CYS A 92 20.63 -2.81 -7.39
C CYS A 92 21.83 -3.59 -7.93
N GLN A 93 22.95 -3.57 -7.20
CA GLN A 93 24.21 -4.20 -7.61
C GLN A 93 24.41 -5.60 -7.00
N ASP A 94 23.63 -5.97 -5.98
CA ASP A 94 23.75 -7.24 -5.27
C ASP A 94 22.72 -8.28 -5.80
N PRO A 95 23.17 -9.35 -6.50
CA PRO A 95 22.28 -10.38 -7.03
C PRO A 95 21.49 -11.13 -5.96
N LEU A 96 22.06 -11.31 -4.76
CA LEU A 96 21.36 -11.96 -3.66
C LEU A 96 20.20 -11.08 -3.20
N VAL A 97 20.40 -9.77 -3.08
CA VAL A 97 19.34 -8.80 -2.75
C VAL A 97 18.26 -8.81 -3.82
N GLN A 98 18.62 -8.87 -5.11
CA GLN A 98 17.64 -8.95 -6.21
C GLN A 98 16.74 -10.19 -6.09
N VAL A 99 17.35 -11.37 -5.88
CA VAL A 99 16.60 -12.64 -5.73
C VAL A 99 15.70 -12.59 -4.50
N MET A 100 16.25 -12.13 -3.36
CA MET A 100 15.49 -12.04 -2.11
C MET A 100 14.35 -11.02 -2.24
N TYR A 101 14.57 -9.87 -2.89
CA TYR A 101 13.52 -8.90 -3.21
C TYR A 101 12.41 -9.54 -4.04
N ALA A 102 12.75 -10.23 -5.13
CA ALA A 102 11.77 -10.89 -5.99
C ALA A 102 10.92 -11.92 -5.23
N LEU A 103 11.55 -12.72 -4.34
CA LEU A 103 10.85 -13.68 -3.50
C LEU A 103 9.90 -13.01 -2.50
N VAL A 104 10.32 -11.93 -1.85
CA VAL A 104 9.46 -11.22 -0.89
C VAL A 104 8.31 -10.51 -1.61
N VAL A 105 8.55 -9.90 -2.78
CA VAL A 105 7.49 -9.32 -3.63
C VAL A 105 6.51 -10.38 -4.09
N ALA A 106 6.97 -11.55 -4.51
CA ALA A 106 6.10 -12.66 -4.89
C ALA A 106 5.20 -13.11 -3.72
N ASN A 107 5.75 -13.18 -2.51
CA ASN A 107 4.97 -13.49 -1.30
C ASN A 107 3.97 -12.38 -0.95
N SER A 108 4.32 -11.11 -1.15
CA SER A 108 3.37 -9.99 -1.01
C SER A 108 2.22 -10.11 -2.02
N GLY A 109 2.52 -10.47 -3.27
CA GLY A 109 1.52 -10.80 -4.29
C GLY A 109 0.63 -11.98 -3.90
N TYR A 110 1.20 -13.01 -3.29
CA TYR A 110 0.43 -14.13 -2.72
C TYR A 110 -0.52 -13.65 -1.61
N CYS A 111 -0.06 -12.81 -0.68
CA CYS A 111 -0.92 -12.19 0.33
C CYS A 111 -2.09 -11.41 -0.30
N TYR A 112 -1.85 -10.67 -1.37
CA TYR A 112 -2.92 -10.00 -2.12
C TYR A 112 -3.95 -11.00 -2.65
N MET A 113 -3.50 -12.06 -3.33
CA MET A 113 -4.39 -13.10 -3.87
C MET A 113 -5.23 -13.76 -2.78
N GLN A 114 -4.61 -14.09 -1.64
CA GLN A 114 -5.32 -14.69 -0.50
C GLN A 114 -6.31 -13.71 0.13
N ALA A 115 -5.98 -12.42 0.21
CA ALA A 115 -6.93 -11.39 0.66
C ALA A 115 -8.17 -11.32 -0.22
N ARG A 116 -8.04 -11.54 -1.53
CA ARG A 116 -9.15 -11.55 -2.51
C ARG A 116 -10.00 -12.82 -2.44
N LYS A 117 -9.40 -13.96 -2.07
CA LYS A 117 -10.08 -15.27 -1.94
C LYS A 117 -10.60 -15.55 -0.53
N ALA A 118 -10.32 -14.67 0.43
CA ALA A 118 -10.63 -14.89 1.83
C ALA A 118 -12.15 -15.08 2.06
N PRO A 119 -12.56 -16.02 2.94
CA PRO A 119 -13.97 -16.35 3.17
C PRO A 119 -14.73 -15.26 3.92
N ASN A 120 -14.01 -14.34 4.58
CA ASN A 120 -14.60 -13.23 5.33
C ASN A 120 -13.66 -12.03 5.39
N GLN A 121 -14.21 -10.88 5.79
CA GLN A 121 -13.47 -9.61 5.86
C GLN A 121 -12.37 -9.59 6.93
N ASN A 122 -12.47 -10.41 7.99
CA ASN A 122 -11.42 -10.53 8.99
C ASN A 122 -10.16 -11.16 8.40
N ALA A 123 -10.31 -12.31 7.73
CA ALA A 123 -9.21 -12.98 7.03
C ALA A 123 -8.68 -12.12 5.87
N SER A 124 -9.56 -11.50 5.09
CA SER A 124 -9.18 -10.59 3.99
C SER A 124 -8.29 -9.44 4.49
N SER A 125 -8.72 -8.76 5.56
CA SER A 125 -7.94 -7.65 6.14
C SER A 125 -6.64 -8.12 6.80
N ALA A 126 -6.58 -9.33 7.35
CA ALA A 126 -5.34 -9.89 7.89
C ALA A 126 -4.31 -10.16 6.77
N TRP A 127 -4.74 -10.80 5.67
CA TRP A 127 -3.88 -11.01 4.49
C TRP A 127 -3.42 -9.71 3.87
N HIS A 128 -4.27 -8.69 3.83
CA HIS A 128 -3.88 -7.36 3.34
C HIS A 128 -2.84 -6.68 4.26
N CYS A 129 -2.92 -6.89 5.59
CA CYS A 129 -1.83 -6.46 6.48
C CYS A 129 -0.53 -7.21 6.18
N GLY A 130 -0.61 -8.50 5.86
CA GLY A 130 0.54 -9.28 5.37
C GLY A 130 1.18 -8.65 4.14
N LEU A 131 0.36 -8.21 3.17
CA LEU A 131 0.83 -7.45 2.01
C LEU A 131 1.53 -6.13 2.41
N HIS A 132 0.99 -5.36 3.36
CA HIS A 132 1.69 -4.16 3.86
C HIS A 132 3.05 -4.52 4.46
N LEU A 133 3.13 -5.55 5.31
CA LEU A 133 4.36 -5.94 5.98
C LEU A 133 5.41 -6.44 4.98
N LEU A 134 5.05 -7.39 4.12
CA LEU A 134 5.97 -7.97 3.14
C LEU A 134 6.38 -6.96 2.06
N GLY A 135 5.45 -6.12 1.59
CA GLY A 135 5.77 -5.06 0.63
C GLY A 135 6.79 -4.07 1.19
N ASN A 136 6.61 -3.61 2.43
CA ASN A 136 7.57 -2.70 3.05
C ASN A 136 8.90 -3.41 3.43
N ALA A 137 8.85 -4.69 3.81
CA ALA A 137 10.06 -5.49 4.02
C ALA A 137 10.88 -5.66 2.73
N ALA A 138 10.21 -5.90 1.59
CA ALA A 138 10.87 -5.95 0.28
C ALA A 138 11.57 -4.62 -0.04
N ASN A 139 10.89 -3.48 0.18
CA ASN A 139 11.49 -2.17 -0.01
C ASN A 139 12.75 -1.98 0.85
N MET A 140 12.66 -2.28 2.15
CA MET A 140 13.80 -2.16 3.07
C MET A 140 14.98 -3.05 2.67
N LEU A 141 14.71 -4.29 2.27
CA LEU A 141 15.71 -5.21 1.76
C LEU A 141 16.37 -4.66 0.49
N LEU A 142 15.59 -4.14 -0.45
CA LEU A 142 16.10 -3.57 -1.70
C LEU A 142 17.04 -2.38 -1.44
N TYR A 143 16.74 -1.53 -0.45
CA TYR A 143 17.59 -0.39 -0.09
C TYR A 143 18.96 -0.78 0.47
N LEU A 144 19.18 -2.06 0.81
CA LEU A 144 20.50 -2.56 1.21
C LEU A 144 21.40 -2.88 0.00
N GLY A 145 20.82 -3.09 -1.18
CA GLY A 145 21.54 -3.47 -2.40
C GLY A 145 21.59 -2.39 -3.48
N ILE A 146 20.88 -1.27 -3.28
CA ILE A 146 20.99 -0.04 -4.08
C ILE A 146 22.01 0.87 -3.38
#